data_AF-A0A8J3KKI5-F1
#
_entry.id   AF-A0A8J3KKI5-F1
#
_cell.length_a   1.000
_cell.length_b   1.000
_cell.length_c   1.000
_cell.angle_alpha   90.00
_cell.angle_beta   90.00
_cell.angle_gamma   90.00
#
_symmetry.space_group_name_H-M   'P 1'
#
loop_
_entity.id
_entity.type
_entity.pdbx_description
1 polymer ?
#
loop_
_entity_poly.entity_id
_entity_poly.type
_entity_poly.pdbx_seq_one_letter_code
_entity_poly.pdbx_strand_id
1 'polypeptide(L)'
;MALSHPGGRALSLAGATLLLLAGVLTGSATARPADPAPEFRAFGADAKPIVLPVDEPDRGLVHRGLAADTTGPCVGGMRVVAVSPLMCTHGPDAPPAGLAVNRRVPATQALSTPAAPAVCEGDGVSGRRVEVLYVHGDTNRYDQYRETFRTLAEGMDVIYNESARETGGERHIRFVTENVNGACRPVVRRVQVAQSALAEFGASVNAVRAQGYHRTDRKYVMLVEANVYCGIGGFAGDTRKTDDNRSNFGPEYGRSDNGCWTAAVAGHELGHNLGAVNNNAPNASGGAHCTDEWDVMCYSDEPNHPPMRFVCGDRAHDERLDCRHDDYYSTNPAAGSYLANNFNVADNLFLIRGGGAPARPIGNPVSGRCLDVSGGRTEDGTKTQLWDCLNNPAQQWRQVGSTLVNPNSGKCLDVAGASTADGAVVRLWTCLNNSAQQWIMQANGNLVNPASGKCLDADAWGTANGTATILWPCGPGPQANQVWLWR
;
A
#
# COMPACT_ATOMS: atom_id res chain seq x y z
N MET A 1 58.23 -25.26 -58.84
CA MET A 1 57.74 -25.82 -60.11
C MET A 1 56.31 -25.32 -60.32
N ALA A 2 55.98 -24.94 -61.54
CA ALA A 2 54.96 -23.96 -61.89
C ALA A 2 53.50 -24.49 -61.91
N LEU A 3 52.55 -23.54 -61.74
CA LEU A 3 51.18 -23.47 -62.33
C LEU A 3 50.17 -24.55 -61.84
N SER A 4 48.86 -24.35 -61.71
CA SER A 4 47.90 -23.43 -62.34
C SER A 4 46.52 -23.57 -61.65
N HIS A 5 45.75 -22.47 -61.58
CA HIS A 5 44.27 -22.46 -61.46
C HIS A 5 43.65 -22.69 -62.85
N PRO A 6 42.39 -23.21 -62.99
CA PRO A 6 41.19 -22.35 -62.91
C PRO A 6 39.86 -23.04 -62.49
N GLY A 7 38.81 -22.24 -62.23
CA GLY A 7 37.44 -22.60 -62.68
C GLY A 7 36.27 -22.65 -61.67
N GLY A 8 35.66 -21.49 -61.42
CA GLY A 8 34.20 -21.17 -61.46
C GLY A 8 33.06 -22.17 -61.12
N ARG A 9 32.20 -21.70 -60.18
CA ARG A 9 30.71 -21.74 -60.07
C ARG A 9 29.97 -23.09 -59.85
N ALA A 10 29.22 -23.21 -58.74
CA ALA A 10 27.76 -22.97 -58.64
C ALA A 10 27.12 -23.66 -57.40
N LEU A 11 25.98 -23.09 -56.97
CA LEU A 11 25.16 -23.36 -55.78
C LEU A 11 24.74 -24.83 -55.53
N SER A 12 24.59 -25.18 -54.24
CA SER A 12 23.34 -25.72 -53.68
C SER A 12 23.41 -25.75 -52.14
N LEU A 13 22.53 -24.99 -51.46
CA LEU A 13 22.23 -25.15 -50.04
C LEU A 13 21.01 -26.07 -49.92
N ALA A 14 21.15 -27.18 -49.21
CA ALA A 14 20.04 -27.97 -48.69
C ALA A 14 20.15 -28.05 -47.16
N GLY A 15 19.08 -27.62 -46.49
CA GLY A 15 19.01 -27.38 -45.05
C GLY A 15 18.96 -28.65 -44.20
N ALA A 16 19.39 -28.48 -42.95
CA ALA A 16 19.09 -29.39 -41.85
C ALA A 16 18.36 -28.57 -40.75
N THR A 17 17.09 -28.88 -40.55
CA THR A 17 16.22 -28.27 -39.56
C THR A 17 16.46 -28.94 -38.20
N LEU A 18 16.94 -28.19 -37.21
CA LEU A 18 17.01 -28.62 -35.81
C LEU A 18 15.80 -28.01 -35.06
N LEU A 19 14.84 -28.84 -34.67
CA LEU A 19 13.71 -28.42 -33.83
C LEU A 19 14.21 -28.20 -32.38
N LEU A 20 14.24 -26.94 -31.94
CA LEU A 20 14.22 -26.58 -30.52
C LEU A 20 12.81 -26.08 -30.19
N LEU A 21 12.05 -26.87 -29.41
CA LEU A 21 10.81 -26.41 -28.79
C LEU A 21 11.16 -25.40 -27.67
N ALA A 22 11.04 -24.11 -27.97
CA ALA A 22 10.91 -23.08 -26.95
C ALA A 22 9.43 -22.98 -26.55
N GLY A 23 9.07 -23.58 -25.42
CA GLY A 23 7.79 -23.34 -24.77
C GLY A 23 7.76 -21.91 -24.24
N VAL A 24 7.01 -21.03 -24.91
CA VAL A 24 6.73 -19.68 -24.43
C VAL A 24 5.72 -19.80 -23.29
N LEU A 25 6.18 -19.69 -22.06
CA LEU A 25 5.34 -19.40 -20.91
C LEU A 25 4.91 -17.93 -21.02
N THR A 26 3.71 -17.68 -21.54
CA THR A 26 3.06 -16.37 -21.43
C THR A 26 2.58 -16.17 -19.99
N GLY A 27 3.49 -15.69 -19.14
CA GLY A 27 3.09 -15.08 -17.88
C GLY A 27 2.42 -13.74 -18.18
N SER A 28 1.11 -13.64 -17.92
CA SER A 28 0.36 -12.40 -18.01
C SER A 28 0.84 -11.41 -16.93
N ALA A 29 1.89 -10.66 -17.23
CA ALA A 29 2.11 -9.39 -16.55
C ALA A 29 0.98 -8.47 -17.01
N THR A 30 0.14 -8.01 -16.07
CA THR A 30 -0.85 -6.98 -16.34
C THR A 30 -0.09 -5.70 -16.72
N ALA A 31 0.11 -5.52 -18.03
CA ALA A 31 0.57 -4.26 -18.59
C ALA A 31 -0.46 -3.17 -18.23
N ARG A 32 0.05 -1.96 -17.95
CA ARG A 32 -0.76 -0.74 -17.82
C ARG A 32 -1.69 -0.66 -19.05
N PRO A 33 -3.00 -0.42 -18.89
CA PRO A 33 -3.85 -0.21 -20.04
C PRO A 33 -3.30 0.95 -20.88
N ALA A 34 -3.23 0.76 -22.20
CA ALA A 34 -2.88 1.81 -23.14
C ALA A 34 -4.08 2.75 -23.30
N ASP A 35 -3.85 4.07 -23.14
CA ASP A 35 -4.87 5.13 -23.22
C ASP A 35 -5.50 5.21 -24.63
N PRO A 36 -6.80 5.55 -24.74
CA PRO A 36 -7.15 6.97 -24.86
C PRO A 36 -8.45 7.32 -24.10
N ALA A 37 -8.31 7.87 -22.89
CA ALA A 37 -9.37 8.64 -22.25
C ALA A 37 -9.20 10.13 -22.60
N PRO A 38 -10.26 10.99 -22.53
CA PRO A 38 -10.06 12.44 -22.54
C PRO A 38 -8.94 12.78 -21.56
N GLU A 39 -7.95 13.57 -21.99
CA GLU A 39 -6.66 13.75 -21.30
C GLU A 39 -6.83 13.72 -19.79
N PHE A 40 -6.44 12.62 -19.16
CA PHE A 40 -6.50 12.48 -17.70
C PHE A 40 -5.78 13.67 -17.08
N ARG A 41 -6.43 14.40 -16.17
CA ARG A 41 -5.84 15.53 -15.44
C ARG A 41 -5.77 15.22 -13.96
N ALA A 42 -4.55 15.11 -13.43
CA ALA A 42 -4.30 14.78 -12.03
C ALA A 42 -4.99 15.76 -11.07
N PHE A 43 -5.06 17.04 -11.41
CA PHE A 43 -5.64 18.07 -10.55
C PHE A 43 -7.11 18.35 -10.84
N GLY A 44 -7.77 17.48 -11.62
CA GLY A 44 -9.18 17.57 -12.00
C GLY A 44 -9.40 18.08 -13.43
N ALA A 45 -10.56 17.75 -14.00
CA ALA A 45 -10.90 18.11 -15.38
C ALA A 45 -10.89 19.64 -15.61
N ASP A 46 -11.38 20.39 -14.62
CA ASP A 46 -11.51 21.85 -14.66
C ASP A 46 -10.26 22.59 -14.15
N ALA A 47 -9.18 21.86 -13.89
CA ALA A 47 -7.92 22.43 -13.45
C ALA A 47 -7.42 23.49 -14.45
N LYS A 48 -6.92 24.60 -13.91
CA LYS A 48 -6.34 25.69 -14.68
C LYS A 48 -4.82 25.66 -14.56
N PRO A 49 -4.08 26.09 -15.60
CA PRO A 49 -2.63 26.24 -15.49
C PRO A 49 -2.27 27.15 -14.32
N ILE A 50 -1.26 26.73 -13.54
CA ILE A 50 -0.70 27.55 -12.47
C ILE A 50 0.47 28.40 -13.01
N VAL A 51 0.82 29.43 -12.25
CA VAL A 51 2.13 30.08 -12.35
C VAL A 51 3.00 29.42 -11.29
N LEU A 52 4.22 29.02 -11.65
CA LEU A 52 5.15 28.47 -10.65
C LEU A 52 5.41 29.51 -9.55
N PRO A 53 5.29 29.12 -8.26
CA PRO A 53 5.62 30.00 -7.15
C PRO A 53 7.09 30.46 -7.21
N VAL A 54 7.36 31.57 -6.51
CA VAL A 54 8.74 32.03 -6.31
C VAL A 54 9.43 31.09 -5.33
N ASP A 55 10.71 30.79 -5.58
CA ASP A 55 11.48 29.96 -4.66
C ASP A 55 11.67 30.64 -3.29
N GLU A 56 11.39 29.91 -2.22
CA GLU A 56 11.72 30.27 -0.83
C GLU A 56 12.61 29.17 -0.20
N PRO A 57 13.92 29.12 -0.51
CA PRO A 57 14.79 28.01 -0.10
C PRO A 57 14.88 27.80 1.41
N ASP A 58 14.77 28.86 2.22
CA ASP A 58 14.76 28.76 3.69
C ASP A 58 13.52 28.01 4.23
N ARG A 59 12.47 27.93 3.43
CA ARG A 59 11.24 27.17 3.71
C ARG A 59 11.13 25.91 2.86
N GLY A 60 12.20 25.52 2.17
CA GLY A 60 12.23 24.30 1.35
C GLY A 60 11.34 24.34 0.10
N LEU A 61 10.80 25.51 -0.25
CA LEU A 61 9.94 25.72 -1.41
C LEU A 61 10.82 26.00 -2.64
N VAL A 62 11.39 24.95 -3.23
CA VAL A 62 12.31 25.05 -4.37
C VAL A 62 11.73 24.34 -5.60
N HIS A 63 11.43 25.08 -6.66
CA HIS A 63 10.73 24.58 -7.85
C HIS A 63 11.68 24.21 -9.00
N ARG A 64 13.00 24.29 -8.77
CA ARG A 64 13.98 23.87 -9.77
C ARG A 64 13.75 22.41 -10.17
N GLY A 65 13.75 22.15 -11.48
CA GLY A 65 13.46 20.83 -12.04
C GLY A 65 11.96 20.51 -12.12
N LEU A 66 11.08 21.47 -11.83
CA LEU A 66 9.63 21.38 -12.01
C LEU A 66 9.17 22.36 -13.11
N ALA A 67 8.05 22.05 -13.74
CA ALA A 67 7.42 22.92 -14.73
C ALA A 67 5.90 22.95 -14.54
N ALA A 68 5.28 24.12 -14.54
CA ALA A 68 3.83 24.22 -14.66
C ALA A 68 3.38 23.60 -15.98
N ASP A 69 2.32 22.82 -15.93
CA ASP A 69 1.74 22.20 -17.12
C ASP A 69 0.54 23.03 -17.61
N THR A 70 0.50 23.31 -18.92
CA THR A 70 -0.50 24.22 -19.51
C THR A 70 -1.62 23.49 -20.23
N THR A 71 -1.32 22.30 -20.77
CA THR A 71 -2.28 21.50 -21.54
C THR A 71 -2.16 20.01 -21.25
N GLY A 72 -1.12 19.55 -20.54
CA GLY A 72 -0.91 18.14 -20.27
C GLY A 72 -1.64 17.62 -19.02
N PRO A 73 -1.34 16.38 -18.61
CA PRO A 73 -2.06 15.71 -17.53
C PRO A 73 -1.75 16.28 -16.14
N CYS A 74 -0.75 17.16 -15.99
CA CYS A 74 -0.42 17.81 -14.73
C CYS A 74 -0.98 19.24 -14.62
N VAL A 75 -1.85 19.67 -15.55
CA VAL A 75 -2.52 20.99 -15.46
C VAL A 75 -3.18 21.14 -14.11
N GLY A 76 -2.96 22.27 -13.43
CA GLY A 76 -3.38 22.52 -12.03
C GLY A 76 -2.27 22.32 -10.99
N GLY A 77 -1.18 21.65 -11.37
CA GLY A 77 0.02 21.51 -10.55
C GLY A 77 1.27 21.50 -11.41
N MET A 78 2.21 20.61 -11.09
CA MET A 78 3.54 20.62 -11.71
C MET A 78 3.92 19.29 -12.34
N ARG A 79 4.59 19.35 -13.49
CA ARG A 79 5.34 18.24 -14.08
C ARG A 79 6.73 18.18 -13.45
N VAL A 80 7.18 16.98 -13.10
CA VAL A 80 8.60 16.74 -12.79
C VAL A 80 9.39 16.62 -14.10
N VAL A 81 10.32 17.54 -14.32
CA VAL A 81 11.06 17.65 -15.59
C VAL A 81 12.02 16.48 -15.76
N ALA A 82 12.15 16.02 -17.01
CA ALA A 82 13.10 14.98 -17.42
C ALA A 82 12.92 13.61 -16.71
N VAL A 83 11.73 13.29 -16.20
CA VAL A 83 11.38 11.96 -15.68
C VAL A 83 10.42 11.26 -16.67
N SER A 84 10.72 9.99 -16.99
CA SER A 84 9.89 9.15 -17.89
C SER A 84 9.60 7.78 -17.24
N PRO A 85 8.36 7.30 -17.14
CA PRO A 85 7.14 7.94 -17.62
C PRO A 85 6.88 9.26 -16.88
N LEU A 86 6.08 10.12 -17.51
CA LEU A 86 5.70 11.42 -16.97
C LEU A 86 5.16 11.27 -15.54
N MET A 87 5.57 12.17 -14.65
CA MET A 87 5.17 12.22 -13.25
C MET A 87 4.68 13.63 -12.91
N CYS A 88 3.50 13.71 -12.29
CA CYS A 88 2.98 14.94 -11.73
C CYS A 88 3.36 15.02 -10.24
N THR A 89 3.48 16.24 -9.72
CA THR A 89 3.71 16.52 -8.31
C THR A 89 2.87 17.73 -7.93
N HIS A 90 2.42 17.78 -6.68
CA HIS A 90 1.73 18.93 -6.12
C HIS A 90 2.71 20.11 -5.93
N GLY A 91 3.99 19.82 -5.66
CA GLY A 91 5.04 20.81 -5.43
C GLY A 91 5.87 20.49 -4.18
N PRO A 92 6.79 21.37 -3.79
CA PRO A 92 7.48 21.27 -2.51
C PRO A 92 6.62 21.83 -1.36
N ASP A 93 6.72 21.21 -0.20
CA ASP A 93 5.95 21.58 0.99
C ASP A 93 6.74 22.45 1.97
N ALA A 94 6.04 23.42 2.55
CA ALA A 94 6.60 24.24 3.60
C ALA A 94 6.80 23.40 4.88
N PRO A 95 7.83 23.68 5.69
CA PRO A 95 8.08 22.92 6.89
C PRO A 95 6.95 23.10 7.92
N PRO A 96 6.47 22.01 8.54
CA PRO A 96 5.62 22.09 9.72
C PRO A 96 6.25 22.96 10.81
N ALA A 97 5.40 23.50 11.69
CA ALA A 97 5.85 24.35 12.79
C ALA A 97 6.92 23.65 13.65
N GLY A 98 8.06 24.30 13.85
CA GLY A 98 9.18 23.77 14.64
C GLY A 98 10.22 22.99 13.84
N LEU A 99 9.95 22.67 12.57
CA LEU A 99 10.92 22.11 11.62
C LEU A 99 11.51 23.20 10.74
N ALA A 100 12.69 22.94 10.17
CA ALA A 100 13.33 23.84 9.22
C ALA A 100 14.29 23.06 8.32
N VAL A 101 14.16 23.25 7.01
CA VAL A 101 14.99 22.56 6.01
C VAL A 101 16.47 22.89 6.17
N ASN A 102 16.80 24.12 6.56
CA ASN A 102 18.17 24.62 6.68
C ASN A 102 18.83 24.33 8.05
N ARG A 103 18.06 23.84 9.03
CA ARG A 103 18.58 23.42 10.33
C ARG A 103 18.74 21.93 10.36
N ARG A 104 19.93 21.47 10.74
CA ARG A 104 20.12 20.04 11.02
C ARG A 104 19.36 19.71 12.29
N VAL A 105 18.25 19.02 12.13
CA VAL A 105 17.53 18.44 13.26
C VAL A 105 18.27 17.18 13.68
N PRO A 106 18.57 16.97 14.98
CA PRO A 106 19.02 15.66 15.45
C PRO A 106 17.93 14.65 15.11
N ALA A 107 18.25 13.56 14.40
CA ALA A 107 17.26 12.58 13.97
C ALA A 107 16.46 11.96 15.14
N THR A 108 16.83 12.25 16.39
CA THR A 108 16.05 11.93 17.60
C THR A 108 14.64 12.53 17.63
N GLN A 109 14.28 13.51 16.78
CA GLN A 109 12.87 13.92 16.65
C GLN A 109 11.98 12.84 16.00
N ALA A 110 12.54 11.89 15.25
CA ALA A 110 11.79 10.70 14.82
C ALA A 110 11.47 9.73 15.99
N LEU A 111 12.05 9.96 17.19
CA LEU A 111 11.80 9.17 18.40
C LEU A 111 10.71 9.77 19.30
N SER A 112 10.21 10.98 19.03
CA SER A 112 9.14 11.59 19.82
C SER A 112 7.73 11.17 19.40
N THR A 113 7.59 10.53 18.24
CA THR A 113 6.33 9.98 17.73
C THR A 113 6.13 8.54 18.19
N PRO A 114 4.92 8.12 18.58
CA PRO A 114 4.62 6.72 18.86
C PRO A 114 4.95 5.84 17.64
N ALA A 115 5.62 4.73 17.88
CA ALA A 115 6.01 3.77 16.84
C ALA A 115 5.67 2.35 17.30
N ALA A 116 5.22 1.52 16.37
CA ALA A 116 4.91 0.12 16.61
C ALA A 116 5.63 -0.77 15.57
N PRO A 117 6.05 -1.99 15.93
CA PRO A 117 6.63 -2.91 14.94
C PRO A 117 5.71 -3.08 13.74
N ALA A 118 6.28 -3.03 12.53
CA ALA A 118 5.53 -3.20 11.30
C ALA A 118 4.80 -4.56 11.27
N VAL A 119 3.61 -4.59 10.65
CA VAL A 119 2.84 -5.82 10.51
C VAL A 119 3.49 -6.74 9.48
N CYS A 120 3.69 -8.00 9.87
CA CYS A 120 4.17 -9.05 8.98
C CYS A 120 3.10 -9.43 7.94
N GLU A 121 3.43 -9.34 6.66
CA GLU A 121 2.59 -9.82 5.57
C GLU A 121 3.41 -10.52 4.48
N GLY A 122 3.03 -11.77 4.18
CA GLY A 122 3.71 -12.58 3.18
C GLY A 122 5.18 -12.84 3.54
N ASP A 123 6.05 -12.80 2.53
CA ASP A 123 7.51 -12.93 2.68
C ASP A 123 8.20 -11.60 3.03
N GLY A 124 7.44 -10.54 3.28
CA GLY A 124 7.95 -9.19 3.52
C GLY A 124 8.48 -8.45 2.28
N VAL A 125 8.48 -9.06 1.09
CA VAL A 125 9.15 -8.49 -0.10
C VAL A 125 8.27 -8.52 -1.35
N SER A 126 7.52 -9.58 -1.58
CA SER A 126 6.70 -9.76 -2.78
C SER A 126 5.41 -8.95 -2.75
N GLY A 127 4.89 -8.63 -3.94
CA GLY A 127 3.67 -7.85 -4.11
C GLY A 127 3.86 -6.36 -3.86
N ARG A 128 2.73 -5.63 -3.79
CA ARG A 128 2.71 -4.17 -3.55
C ARG A 128 3.35 -3.84 -2.22
N ARG A 129 4.35 -2.99 -2.19
CA ARG A 129 5.05 -2.61 -0.95
C ARG A 129 5.50 -1.16 -0.96
N VAL A 130 5.55 -0.55 0.22
CA VAL A 130 6.25 0.72 0.45
C VAL A 130 7.69 0.41 0.81
N GLU A 131 8.64 1.03 0.13
CA GLU A 131 10.08 0.75 0.27
C GLU A 131 10.81 2.03 0.67
N VAL A 132 11.54 1.98 1.78
CA VAL A 132 12.22 3.14 2.35
C VAL A 132 13.66 3.17 1.86
N LEU A 133 14.06 4.30 1.28
CA LEU A 133 15.40 4.53 0.76
C LEU A 133 16.07 5.64 1.58
N TYR A 134 17.24 5.36 2.14
CA TYR A 134 18.17 6.40 2.58
C TYR A 134 19.06 6.78 1.40
N VAL A 135 18.80 7.93 0.79
CA VAL A 135 19.49 8.39 -0.42
C VAL A 135 20.53 9.41 -0.04
N HIS A 136 21.77 9.20 -0.46
CA HIS A 136 22.88 10.04 -0.05
C HIS A 136 23.89 10.29 -1.16
N GLY A 137 24.66 11.36 -1.02
CA GLY A 137 25.76 11.71 -1.90
C GLY A 137 27.07 11.39 -1.20
N ASP A 138 27.92 12.39 -1.06
CA ASP A 138 29.25 12.23 -0.44
C ASP A 138 29.16 12.05 1.08
N THR A 139 28.17 12.69 1.72
CA THR A 139 27.88 12.48 3.15
C THR A 139 27.03 11.23 3.31
N ASN A 140 27.42 10.32 4.20
CA ASN A 140 26.67 9.09 4.51
C ASN A 140 26.60 8.89 6.02
N ARG A 141 25.38 8.84 6.56
CA ARG A 141 25.09 8.64 7.99
C ARG A 141 24.16 7.45 8.22
N TYR A 142 24.13 6.50 7.27
CA TYR A 142 23.25 5.34 7.33
C TYR A 142 23.43 4.53 8.62
N ASP A 143 24.66 4.15 8.98
CA ASP A 143 24.90 3.31 10.15
C ASP A 143 24.55 4.04 11.46
N GLN A 144 24.59 5.37 11.47
CA GLN A 144 24.17 6.20 12.61
C GLN A 144 22.65 6.24 12.78
N TYR A 145 21.89 6.26 11.67
CA TYR A 145 20.45 6.55 11.70
C TYR A 145 19.55 5.43 11.17
N ARG A 146 20.08 4.28 10.80
CA ARG A 146 19.29 3.14 10.28
C ARG A 146 18.11 2.79 11.18
N GLU A 147 18.33 2.65 12.49
CA GLU A 147 17.25 2.31 13.42
C GLU A 147 16.27 3.49 13.61
N THR A 148 16.78 4.72 13.56
CA THR A 148 15.92 5.92 13.56
C THR A 148 15.00 5.96 12.34
N PHE A 149 15.49 5.63 11.15
CA PHE A 149 14.69 5.57 9.93
C PHE A 149 13.66 4.43 9.96
N ARG A 150 13.95 3.32 10.65
CA ARG A 150 12.96 2.26 10.89
C ARG A 150 11.86 2.72 11.81
N THR A 151 12.21 3.36 12.91
CA THR A 151 11.25 3.92 13.86
C THR A 151 10.41 5.01 13.20
N LEU A 152 11.01 5.82 12.32
CA LEU A 152 10.27 6.79 11.51
C LEU A 152 9.22 6.10 10.63
N ALA A 153 9.60 5.05 9.89
CA ALA A 153 8.67 4.30 9.05
C ALA A 153 7.55 3.62 9.88
N GLU A 154 7.88 3.12 11.06
CA GLU A 154 6.90 2.58 12.03
C GLU A 154 5.99 3.67 12.60
N GLY A 155 6.48 4.89 12.79
CA GLY A 155 5.65 6.03 13.14
C GLY A 155 4.68 6.42 12.02
N MET A 156 5.10 6.32 10.76
CA MET A 156 4.18 6.51 9.63
C MET A 156 3.05 5.48 9.68
N ASP A 157 3.36 4.21 9.98
CA ASP A 157 2.34 3.16 10.12
C ASP A 157 1.32 3.48 11.21
N VAL A 158 1.78 3.99 12.35
CA VAL A 158 0.93 4.42 13.46
C VAL A 158 -0.03 5.52 13.02
N ILE A 159 0.43 6.54 12.28
CA ILE A 159 -0.44 7.61 11.76
C ILE A 159 -1.61 7.01 10.97
N TYR A 160 -1.32 6.13 10.00
CA TYR A 160 -2.35 5.52 9.15
C TYR A 160 -3.29 4.61 9.95
N ASN A 161 -2.74 3.84 10.90
CA ASN A 161 -3.53 2.87 11.64
C ASN A 161 -4.42 3.52 12.71
N GLU A 162 -3.93 4.54 13.43
CA GLU A 162 -4.75 5.24 14.42
C GLU A 162 -5.88 6.02 13.74
N SER A 163 -5.64 6.64 12.58
CA SER A 163 -6.73 7.25 11.78
C SER A 163 -7.73 6.23 11.24
N ALA A 164 -7.28 5.01 10.94
CA ALA A 164 -8.19 3.94 10.57
C ALA A 164 -9.10 3.55 11.75
N ARG A 165 -8.57 3.56 12.98
CA ARG A 165 -9.33 3.21 14.19
C ARG A 165 -10.42 4.22 14.54
N GLU A 166 -10.23 5.50 14.21
CA GLU A 166 -11.25 6.55 14.39
C GLU A 166 -12.54 6.23 13.63
N THR A 167 -12.44 5.49 12.52
CA THR A 167 -13.58 5.03 11.71
C THR A 167 -13.91 3.54 11.91
N GLY A 168 -13.33 2.90 12.93
CA GLY A 168 -13.64 1.52 13.33
C GLY A 168 -12.91 0.43 12.54
N GLY A 169 -11.85 0.78 11.80
CA GLY A 169 -11.03 -0.16 11.05
C GLY A 169 -9.55 -0.16 11.45
N GLU A 170 -8.75 -0.83 10.64
CA GLU A 170 -7.29 -0.90 10.80
C GLU A 170 -6.63 -0.87 9.43
N ARG A 171 -5.54 -0.12 9.33
CA ARG A 171 -4.74 -0.02 8.12
C ARG A 171 -3.29 0.13 8.49
N HIS A 172 -2.48 -0.78 7.98
CA HIS A 172 -1.04 -0.71 8.15
C HIS A 172 -0.38 -0.44 6.79
N ILE A 173 0.61 0.44 6.76
CA ILE A 173 1.49 0.61 5.62
C ILE A 173 2.20 -0.71 5.35
N ARG A 174 2.06 -1.19 4.12
CA ARG A 174 2.59 -2.46 3.69
C ARG A 174 4.07 -2.33 3.33
N PHE A 175 4.92 -2.15 4.32
CA PHE A 175 6.36 -1.97 4.11
C PHE A 175 7.04 -3.22 3.53
N VAL A 176 8.10 -3.02 2.76
CA VAL A 176 9.14 -4.04 2.61
C VAL A 176 9.74 -4.28 4.00
N THR A 177 9.69 -5.52 4.48
CA THR A 177 10.13 -5.88 5.83
C THR A 177 11.18 -6.99 5.81
N GLU A 178 11.97 -7.02 6.87
CA GLU A 178 12.83 -8.15 7.22
C GLU A 178 12.50 -8.63 8.64
N ASN A 179 12.83 -9.88 8.94
CA ASN A 179 12.67 -10.42 10.29
C ASN A 179 13.89 -10.05 11.14
N VAL A 180 13.65 -9.31 12.23
CA VAL A 180 14.65 -8.98 13.25
C VAL A 180 14.14 -9.51 14.57
N ASN A 181 14.81 -10.52 15.13
CA ASN A 181 14.46 -11.15 16.41
C ASN A 181 12.99 -11.61 16.50
N GLY A 182 12.44 -12.14 15.41
CA GLY A 182 11.06 -12.63 15.37
C GLY A 182 10.01 -11.56 15.06
N ALA A 183 10.40 -10.29 14.91
CA ALA A 183 9.50 -9.19 14.54
C ALA A 183 9.80 -8.67 13.13
N CYS A 184 8.76 -8.26 12.40
CA CYS A 184 8.95 -7.58 11.11
C CYS A 184 9.36 -6.12 11.34
N ARG A 185 10.48 -5.73 10.73
CA ARG A 185 10.98 -4.36 10.75
C ARG A 185 11.06 -3.83 9.31
N PRO A 186 10.72 -2.55 9.05
CA PRO A 186 10.93 -1.95 7.75
C PRO A 186 12.39 -2.08 7.29
N VAL A 187 12.57 -2.44 6.02
CA VAL A 187 13.89 -2.40 5.36
C VAL A 187 14.15 -0.98 4.92
N VAL A 188 15.27 -0.41 5.37
CA VAL A 188 15.78 0.88 4.90
C VAL A 188 17.00 0.62 4.03
N ARG A 189 16.92 0.88 2.73
CA ARG A 189 18.03 0.65 1.81
C ARG A 189 18.92 1.86 1.70
N ARG A 190 20.23 1.66 1.82
CA ARG A 190 21.24 2.68 1.54
C ARG A 190 21.45 2.80 0.03
N VAL A 191 21.29 4.01 -0.51
CA VAL A 191 21.42 4.30 -1.94
C VAL A 191 22.35 5.50 -2.13
N GLN A 192 23.51 5.29 -2.74
CA GLN A 192 24.43 6.37 -3.07
C GLN A 192 24.15 6.90 -4.48
N VAL A 193 24.01 8.22 -4.63
CA VAL A 193 23.83 8.90 -5.92
C VAL A 193 24.88 10.01 -6.08
N ALA A 194 24.96 10.62 -7.25
CA ALA A 194 25.79 11.81 -7.44
C ALA A 194 25.29 12.96 -6.56
N GLN A 195 26.20 13.72 -5.93
CA GLN A 195 25.84 14.84 -5.04
C GLN A 195 24.94 15.87 -5.74
N SER A 196 25.15 16.11 -7.04
CA SER A 196 24.31 17.01 -7.84
C SER A 196 22.86 16.52 -8.00
N ALA A 197 22.62 15.21 -7.99
CA ALA A 197 21.27 14.64 -8.12
C ALA A 197 20.38 14.96 -6.91
N LEU A 198 20.98 15.23 -5.75
CA LEU A 198 20.26 15.58 -4.53
C LEU A 198 19.65 17.00 -4.59
N ALA A 199 20.08 17.84 -5.52
CA ALA A 199 19.60 19.22 -5.61
C ALA A 199 18.16 19.35 -6.15
N GLU A 200 17.65 18.31 -6.83
CA GLU A 200 16.35 18.37 -7.54
C GLU A 200 15.60 17.06 -7.36
N PHE A 201 14.27 17.14 -7.19
CA PHE A 201 13.42 15.95 -7.02
C PHE A 201 13.51 14.99 -8.23
N GLY A 202 13.36 15.51 -9.45
CA GLY A 202 13.44 14.70 -10.67
C GLY A 202 14.80 14.04 -10.88
N ALA A 203 15.90 14.75 -10.57
CA ALA A 203 17.25 14.19 -10.66
C ALA A 203 17.47 13.07 -9.63
N SER A 204 16.97 13.23 -8.40
CA SER A 204 17.01 12.18 -7.37
C SER A 204 16.22 10.94 -7.79
N VAL A 205 15.00 11.12 -8.32
CA VAL A 205 14.16 10.03 -8.83
C VAL A 205 14.88 9.28 -9.96
N ASN A 206 15.42 10.00 -10.95
CA ASN A 206 16.15 9.36 -12.05
C ASN A 206 17.38 8.59 -11.56
N ALA A 207 18.10 9.11 -10.56
CA ALA A 207 19.30 8.47 -10.02
C ALA A 207 18.98 7.17 -9.27
N VAL A 208 17.91 7.12 -8.46
CA VAL A 208 17.51 5.86 -7.80
C VAL A 208 16.92 4.87 -8.80
N ARG A 209 16.19 5.34 -9.81
CA ARG A 209 15.66 4.48 -10.88
C ARG A 209 16.74 3.80 -11.69
N ALA A 210 17.83 4.51 -11.98
CA ALA A 210 19.01 3.94 -12.66
C ALA A 210 19.66 2.80 -11.85
N GLN A 211 19.34 2.69 -10.55
CA GLN A 211 19.80 1.62 -9.66
C GLN A 211 18.75 0.53 -9.42
N GLY A 212 17.64 0.53 -10.17
CA GLY A 212 16.60 -0.51 -10.13
C GLY A 212 15.39 -0.20 -9.24
N TYR A 213 15.34 0.98 -8.61
CA TYR A 213 14.20 1.43 -7.81
C TYR A 213 13.09 1.99 -8.71
N HIS A 214 12.49 1.13 -9.53
CA HIS A 214 11.50 1.51 -10.56
C HIS A 214 10.34 0.50 -10.71
N ARG A 215 10.14 -0.38 -9.72
CA ARG A 215 9.11 -1.42 -9.79
C ARG A 215 7.71 -0.82 -9.73
N THR A 216 6.78 -1.39 -10.49
CA THR A 216 5.39 -0.91 -10.56
C THR A 216 4.53 -1.33 -9.37
N ASP A 217 5.03 -2.22 -8.53
CA ASP A 217 4.42 -2.62 -7.26
C ASP A 217 5.16 -1.98 -6.07
N ARG A 218 5.73 -0.78 -6.27
CA ARG A 218 6.45 -0.03 -5.23
C ARG A 218 6.02 1.42 -5.11
N LYS A 219 5.94 1.88 -3.86
CA LYS A 219 6.01 3.30 -3.49
C LYS A 219 7.33 3.50 -2.78
N TYR A 220 8.10 4.52 -3.16
CA TYR A 220 9.44 4.76 -2.64
C TYR A 220 9.44 6.00 -1.74
N VAL A 221 9.71 5.80 -0.46
CA VAL A 221 9.88 6.89 0.51
C VAL A 221 11.37 7.18 0.61
N MET A 222 11.80 8.31 0.06
CA MET A 222 13.20 8.72 0.03
C MET A 222 13.52 9.67 1.18
N LEU A 223 14.32 9.19 2.13
CA LEU A 223 14.94 9.98 3.18
C LEU A 223 16.30 10.47 2.65
N VAL A 224 16.37 11.72 2.24
CA VAL A 224 17.47 12.24 1.42
C VAL A 224 18.44 13.08 2.24
N GLU A 225 19.72 12.79 2.11
CA GLU A 225 20.82 13.51 2.76
C GLU A 225 21.08 14.86 2.06
N ALA A 226 20.10 15.75 2.13
CA ALA A 226 20.11 17.09 1.55
C ALA A 226 19.44 18.09 2.51
N ASN A 227 19.30 19.35 2.08
CA ASN A 227 18.59 20.41 2.79
C ASN A 227 17.86 21.31 1.76
N VAL A 228 17.15 20.70 0.81
CA VAL A 228 16.42 21.37 -0.27
C VAL A 228 14.93 21.38 -0.01
N TYR A 229 14.36 20.22 0.34
CA TYR A 229 12.91 20.04 0.51
C TYR A 229 12.59 19.65 1.94
N CYS A 230 11.50 20.19 2.51
CA CYS A 230 10.93 19.55 3.68
C CYS A 230 10.18 18.28 3.26
N GLY A 231 9.26 18.44 2.30
CA GLY A 231 8.47 17.40 1.66
C GLY A 231 8.31 17.68 0.16
N ILE A 232 8.23 16.63 -0.66
CA ILE A 232 7.75 16.68 -2.05
C ILE A 232 7.38 15.27 -2.51
N GLY A 233 6.22 15.14 -3.16
CA GLY A 233 5.64 13.85 -3.53
C GLY A 233 5.10 13.83 -4.95
N GLY A 234 5.23 12.69 -5.61
CA GLY A 234 4.47 12.40 -6.81
C GLY A 234 2.99 12.22 -6.52
N PHE A 235 2.14 12.69 -7.43
CA PHE A 235 0.69 12.73 -7.26
C PHE A 235 -0.01 12.26 -8.54
N ALA A 236 -0.79 11.18 -8.41
CA ALA A 236 -1.52 10.63 -9.55
C ALA A 236 -2.84 11.38 -9.80
N GLY A 237 -3.56 11.79 -8.76
CA GLY A 237 -4.80 12.56 -8.90
C GLY A 237 -5.97 11.80 -9.56
N ASP A 238 -6.00 10.48 -9.41
CA ASP A 238 -7.06 9.63 -9.94
C ASP A 238 -8.15 9.45 -8.90
N THR A 239 -9.37 9.90 -9.23
CA THR A 239 -10.50 9.96 -8.30
C THR A 239 -11.39 8.71 -8.37
N ARG A 240 -11.14 7.81 -9.32
CA ARG A 240 -11.97 6.62 -9.57
C ARG A 240 -11.79 5.61 -8.43
N LYS A 241 -12.90 5.10 -7.88
CA LYS A 241 -12.87 4.12 -6.78
C LYS A 241 -12.39 2.71 -7.16
N THR A 242 -12.16 2.46 -8.45
CA THR A 242 -11.85 1.14 -8.98
C THR A 242 -10.42 0.70 -8.67
N ASP A 243 -10.17 -0.62 -8.67
CA ASP A 243 -8.83 -1.18 -8.38
C ASP A 243 -7.77 -0.77 -9.42
N ASP A 244 -8.17 -0.42 -10.65
CA ASP A 244 -7.30 0.12 -11.70
C ASP A 244 -6.94 1.61 -11.51
N ASN A 245 -7.33 2.21 -10.39
CA ASN A 245 -6.89 3.55 -10.01
C ASN A 245 -5.36 3.65 -10.04
N ARG A 246 -4.83 4.71 -10.65
CA ARG A 246 -3.38 4.92 -10.84
C ARG A 246 -2.59 4.93 -9.53
N SER A 247 -3.19 5.39 -8.43
CA SER A 247 -2.58 5.39 -7.09
C SER A 247 -2.36 3.98 -6.51
N ASN A 248 -3.03 2.95 -7.03
CA ASN A 248 -2.81 1.54 -6.69
C ASN A 248 -1.60 0.91 -7.40
N PHE A 249 -0.84 1.70 -8.16
CA PHE A 249 0.36 1.29 -8.89
C PHE A 249 1.50 2.27 -8.63
N GLY A 250 2.71 1.81 -8.86
CA GLY A 250 3.91 2.63 -8.92
C GLY A 250 4.61 2.48 -10.28
N PRO A 251 5.91 2.80 -10.33
CA PRO A 251 6.66 3.39 -9.23
C PRO A 251 6.17 4.82 -8.96
N GLU A 252 6.08 5.19 -7.67
CA GLU A 252 5.80 6.56 -7.22
C GLU A 252 6.78 6.91 -6.10
N TYR A 253 7.11 8.19 -5.94
CA TYR A 253 8.19 8.63 -5.05
C TYR A 253 7.73 9.77 -4.16
N GLY A 254 8.11 9.70 -2.89
CA GLY A 254 8.04 10.80 -1.93
C GLY A 254 9.45 11.10 -1.41
N ARG A 255 9.74 12.34 -1.08
CA ARG A 255 11.05 12.78 -0.62
C ARG A 255 10.94 13.68 0.60
N SER A 256 11.76 13.42 1.62
CA SER A 256 12.00 14.33 2.73
C SER A 256 13.50 14.45 3.01
N ASP A 257 13.96 15.67 3.29
CA ASP A 257 15.38 15.93 3.55
C ASP A 257 15.71 15.98 5.04
N ASN A 258 17.00 16.00 5.38
CA ASN A 258 17.53 15.85 6.74
C ASN A 258 16.96 16.84 7.79
N GLY A 259 16.56 18.05 7.40
CA GLY A 259 15.91 19.01 8.31
C GLY A 259 14.45 18.63 8.68
N CYS A 260 13.88 17.64 8.00
CA CYS A 260 12.46 17.30 8.04
C CYS A 260 12.18 15.78 8.12
N TRP A 261 13.14 14.98 8.57
CA TRP A 261 12.92 13.55 8.78
C TRP A 261 12.04 13.26 9.99
N THR A 262 10.72 13.31 9.77
CA THR A 262 9.71 12.90 10.75
C THR A 262 8.72 11.93 10.11
N ALA A 263 8.01 11.17 10.95
CA ALA A 263 6.95 10.27 10.50
C ALA A 263 5.81 11.05 9.81
N ALA A 264 5.46 12.23 10.30
CA ALA A 264 4.44 13.08 9.72
C ALA A 264 4.80 13.53 8.30
N VAL A 265 6.00 14.07 8.07
CA VAL A 265 6.43 14.54 6.74
C VAL A 265 6.56 13.37 5.76
N ALA A 266 7.18 12.26 6.14
CA ALA A 266 7.28 11.11 5.25
C ALA A 266 5.89 10.45 5.00
N GLY A 267 5.03 10.43 6.00
CA GLY A 267 3.65 9.96 5.93
C GLY A 267 2.77 10.82 5.02
N HIS A 268 3.01 12.14 5.03
CA HIS A 268 2.41 13.13 4.14
C HIS A 268 2.73 12.84 2.67
N GLU A 269 4.02 12.74 2.33
CA GLU A 269 4.41 12.45 0.95
C GLU A 269 3.92 11.09 0.47
N LEU A 270 3.92 10.10 1.37
CA LEU A 270 3.32 8.82 1.06
C LEU A 270 1.81 8.96 0.83
N GLY A 271 1.12 9.84 1.55
CA GLY A 271 -0.30 10.13 1.36
C GLY A 271 -0.59 10.57 -0.07
N HIS A 272 0.21 11.49 -0.62
CA HIS A 272 0.13 11.88 -2.03
C HIS A 272 0.39 10.73 -2.99
N ASN A 273 1.43 9.94 -2.72
CA ASN A 273 1.73 8.75 -3.51
C ASN A 273 0.59 7.72 -3.47
N LEU A 274 -0.18 7.68 -2.39
CA LEU A 274 -1.33 6.81 -2.20
C LEU A 274 -2.65 7.40 -2.70
N GLY A 275 -2.69 8.67 -3.10
CA GLY A 275 -3.82 9.31 -3.76
C GLY A 275 -4.55 10.41 -2.96
N ALA A 276 -3.99 10.87 -1.84
CA ALA A 276 -4.49 12.04 -1.12
C ALA A 276 -3.84 13.35 -1.63
N VAL A 277 -4.43 14.52 -1.46
CA VAL A 277 -5.88 14.75 -1.38
C VAL A 277 -6.35 15.03 -2.80
N ASN A 278 -7.37 14.33 -3.26
CA ASN A 278 -7.90 14.61 -4.59
C ASN A 278 -8.62 15.97 -4.60
N ASN A 279 -8.35 16.80 -5.61
CA ASN A 279 -8.88 18.18 -5.68
C ASN A 279 -10.41 18.29 -5.79
N ASN A 280 -11.11 17.19 -6.07
CA ASN A 280 -12.57 17.15 -6.06
C ASN A 280 -13.16 16.68 -4.72
N ALA A 281 -12.33 16.48 -3.68
CA ALA A 281 -12.77 16.20 -2.33
C ALA A 281 -13.47 17.43 -1.71
N PRO A 282 -14.42 17.23 -0.79
CA PRO A 282 -15.26 18.30 -0.22
C PRO A 282 -14.50 19.51 0.38
N ASN A 283 -13.37 19.28 1.04
CA ASN A 283 -12.58 20.31 1.71
C ASN A 283 -11.16 20.47 1.13
N ALA A 284 -10.95 20.08 -0.13
CA ALA A 284 -9.67 20.23 -0.80
C ALA A 284 -9.22 21.70 -0.94
N SER A 285 -7.90 21.95 -0.84
CA SER A 285 -7.28 23.26 -1.06
C SER A 285 -7.23 23.67 -2.55
N GLY A 286 -7.42 22.69 -3.44
CA GLY A 286 -7.18 22.80 -4.87
C GLY A 286 -5.70 22.60 -5.26
N GLY A 287 -4.80 22.43 -4.29
CA GLY A 287 -3.37 22.16 -4.45
C GLY A 287 -2.95 20.72 -4.14
N ALA A 288 -3.91 19.78 -4.06
CA ALA A 288 -3.76 18.41 -3.57
C ALA A 288 -3.63 18.25 -2.04
N HIS A 289 -3.99 19.27 -1.27
CA HIS A 289 -4.10 19.25 0.19
C HIS A 289 -5.56 19.44 0.64
N CYS A 290 -5.82 19.35 1.95
CA CYS A 290 -7.12 19.68 2.56
C CYS A 290 -7.05 20.99 3.36
N THR A 291 -8.20 21.53 3.74
CA THR A 291 -8.29 22.86 4.37
C THR A 291 -8.96 22.86 5.73
N ASP A 292 -9.43 21.73 6.22
CA ASP A 292 -10.34 21.70 7.34
C ASP A 292 -9.84 20.96 8.56
N GLU A 293 -8.52 20.80 8.77
CA GLU A 293 -7.86 21.01 10.08
C GLU A 293 -6.39 20.60 10.25
N TRP A 294 -5.94 20.53 11.50
CA TRP A 294 -4.81 19.78 12.01
C TRP A 294 -4.91 18.30 11.65
N ASP A 295 -4.67 17.95 10.39
CA ASP A 295 -4.28 16.59 10.01
C ASP A 295 -3.11 16.66 9.03
N VAL A 296 -2.41 15.54 8.86
CA VAL A 296 -1.10 15.53 8.20
C VAL A 296 -1.16 16.10 6.79
N MET A 297 -2.29 16.05 6.09
CA MET A 297 -2.43 16.50 4.70
C MET A 297 -3.01 17.91 4.53
N CYS A 298 -3.28 18.63 5.62
CA CYS A 298 -4.07 19.85 5.59
C CYS A 298 -3.22 21.11 5.86
N TYR A 299 -3.15 22.01 4.87
CA TYR A 299 -2.72 23.39 5.04
C TYR A 299 -3.16 24.25 3.85
N SER A 300 -2.93 25.55 3.99
CA SER A 300 -3.35 26.56 3.01
C SER A 300 -2.22 26.86 2.03
N ASP A 301 -2.42 26.44 0.78
CA ASP A 301 -1.38 26.52 -0.25
C ASP A 301 -1.52 27.67 -1.24
N GLU A 302 -0.38 28.11 -1.76
CA GLU A 302 -0.31 28.95 -2.94
C GLU A 302 -0.89 28.22 -4.17
N PRO A 303 -1.51 28.95 -5.12
CA PRO A 303 -1.82 30.38 -5.09
C PRO A 303 -3.17 30.71 -4.45
N ASN A 304 -3.95 29.69 -4.05
CA ASN A 304 -5.35 29.85 -3.68
C ASN A 304 -5.52 30.39 -2.26
N HIS A 305 -4.56 30.14 -1.37
CA HIS A 305 -4.57 30.43 0.07
C HIS A 305 -5.97 30.32 0.70
N PRO A 306 -6.64 29.16 0.52
CA PRO A 306 -7.96 28.98 1.09
C PRO A 306 -7.87 29.12 2.62
N PRO A 307 -8.85 29.77 3.27
CA PRO A 307 -8.84 29.89 4.72
C PRO A 307 -8.95 28.50 5.35
N MET A 308 -8.02 28.18 6.25
CA MET A 308 -8.11 26.98 7.07
C MET A 308 -9.38 27.01 7.92
N ARG A 309 -10.07 25.88 8.04
CA ARG A 309 -11.22 25.67 8.92
C ARG A 309 -10.76 24.81 10.09
N PHE A 310 -11.18 25.19 11.30
CA PHE A 310 -10.84 24.48 12.55
C PHE A 310 -12.11 23.86 13.17
N VAL A 311 -12.44 22.63 12.76
CA VAL A 311 -13.65 21.86 13.11
C VAL A 311 -13.52 20.68 14.11
N CYS A 312 -12.49 19.83 14.12
CA CYS A 312 -12.03 18.88 15.17
C CYS A 312 -11.13 19.56 16.23
N GLY A 313 -11.69 19.88 17.40
CA GLY A 313 -11.01 20.67 18.45
C GLY A 313 -9.81 20.04 19.18
N ASP A 314 -9.29 18.88 18.76
CA ASP A 314 -8.16 18.19 19.40
C ASP A 314 -6.91 18.19 18.52
N ARG A 315 -5.84 18.85 18.97
CA ARG A 315 -4.54 18.91 18.28
C ARG A 315 -3.81 17.57 18.18
N ALA A 316 -4.26 16.52 18.88
CA ALA A 316 -3.76 15.16 18.62
C ALA A 316 -3.96 14.73 17.15
N HIS A 317 -4.84 15.41 16.41
CA HIS A 317 -5.04 15.16 14.98
C HIS A 317 -3.89 15.67 14.11
N ASP A 318 -2.96 16.53 14.60
CA ASP A 318 -1.77 16.98 13.85
C ASP A 318 -0.93 15.78 13.30
N GLU A 319 -1.08 14.59 13.91
CA GLU A 319 -0.48 13.32 13.50
C GLU A 319 -1.54 12.26 13.13
N ARG A 320 -2.65 12.68 12.51
CA ARG A 320 -3.73 11.85 11.97
C ARG A 320 -4.03 12.20 10.52
N LEU A 321 -4.91 11.42 9.89
CA LEU A 321 -5.42 11.58 8.54
C LEU A 321 -6.92 11.83 8.58
N ASP A 322 -7.36 12.81 7.79
CA ASP A 322 -8.74 13.13 7.42
C ASP A 322 -9.64 13.37 8.64
N CYS A 323 -9.49 14.54 9.27
CA CYS A 323 -10.48 15.04 10.23
C CYS A 323 -11.87 14.99 9.60
N ARG A 324 -12.87 14.48 10.32
CA ARG A 324 -14.25 14.19 9.84
C ARG A 324 -14.39 13.03 8.87
N HIS A 325 -13.30 12.52 8.30
CA HIS A 325 -13.26 11.30 7.51
C HIS A 325 -14.12 11.39 6.24
N ASP A 326 -14.10 12.53 5.56
CA ASP A 326 -14.94 12.84 4.41
C ASP A 326 -14.17 13.27 3.15
N ASP A 327 -12.85 13.45 3.22
CA ASP A 327 -12.03 13.93 2.09
C ASP A 327 -11.22 12.86 1.38
N TYR A 328 -10.44 12.05 2.12
CA TYR A 328 -9.45 11.17 1.50
C TYR A 328 -9.18 9.85 2.25
N TYR A 329 -9.59 9.70 3.50
CA TYR A 329 -9.27 8.57 4.36
C TYR A 329 -10.37 8.20 5.35
N SER A 330 -11.05 7.07 5.10
CA SER A 330 -12.01 6.51 6.05
C SER A 330 -12.15 5.00 5.88
N THR A 331 -12.10 4.22 6.95
CA THR A 331 -12.34 2.77 6.86
C THR A 331 -13.81 2.38 6.87
N ASN A 332 -14.68 3.33 7.21
CA ASN A 332 -16.13 3.16 7.24
C ASN A 332 -16.82 4.44 6.73
N PRO A 333 -16.66 4.77 5.44
CA PRO A 333 -17.22 6.00 4.89
C PRO A 333 -18.75 5.95 4.94
N ALA A 334 -19.38 7.05 5.37
CA ALA A 334 -20.83 7.15 5.43
C ALA A 334 -21.46 6.93 4.05
N ALA A 335 -22.59 6.21 3.98
CA ALA A 335 -23.27 5.98 2.71
C ALA A 335 -23.65 7.31 2.03
N GLY A 336 -23.34 7.43 0.73
CA GLY A 336 -23.57 8.66 -0.03
C GLY A 336 -22.53 9.78 0.15
N SER A 337 -21.54 9.59 1.03
CA SER A 337 -20.39 10.52 1.15
C SER A 337 -19.51 10.52 -0.11
N TYR A 338 -18.58 11.47 -0.18
CA TYR A 338 -17.56 11.51 -1.22
C TYR A 338 -16.77 10.19 -1.27
N LEU A 339 -16.26 9.72 -0.13
CA LEU A 339 -15.47 8.48 0.00
C LEU A 339 -16.28 7.19 -0.24
N ALA A 340 -17.62 7.25 -0.16
CA ALA A 340 -18.46 6.14 -0.58
C ALA A 340 -18.40 5.91 -2.11
N ASN A 341 -18.11 6.95 -2.90
CA ASN A 341 -18.20 6.92 -4.36
C ASN A 341 -16.88 7.21 -5.09
N ASN A 342 -15.92 7.85 -4.43
CA ASN A 342 -14.63 8.23 -5.00
C ASN A 342 -13.49 7.44 -4.36
N PHE A 343 -12.28 7.63 -4.89
CA PHE A 343 -11.10 6.99 -4.37
C PHE A 343 -10.86 7.38 -2.90
N ASN A 344 -10.58 6.36 -2.09
CA ASN A 344 -10.39 6.45 -0.66
C ASN A 344 -9.03 5.81 -0.35
N VAL A 345 -8.11 6.58 0.23
CA VAL A 345 -6.75 6.11 0.52
C VAL A 345 -6.76 4.92 1.48
N ALA A 346 -7.74 4.84 2.38
CA ALA A 346 -7.90 3.67 3.24
C ALA A 346 -8.13 2.38 2.43
N ASP A 347 -8.64 2.44 1.20
CA ASP A 347 -8.83 1.26 0.35
C ASP A 347 -7.60 0.93 -0.52
N ASN A 348 -6.55 1.76 -0.50
CA ASN A 348 -5.36 1.60 -1.35
C ASN A 348 -4.66 0.24 -1.16
N LEU A 349 -4.27 -0.38 -2.26
CA LEU A 349 -3.66 -1.72 -2.29
C LEU A 349 -2.21 -1.78 -1.76
N PHE A 350 -1.62 -0.66 -1.35
CA PHE A 350 -0.37 -0.59 -0.59
C PHE A 350 -0.58 -0.51 0.93
N LEU A 351 -1.83 -0.62 1.40
CA LEU A 351 -2.15 -0.79 2.81
C LEU A 351 -2.62 -2.22 3.09
N ILE A 352 -2.21 -2.76 4.22
CA ILE A 352 -2.71 -4.01 4.78
C ILE A 352 -4.03 -3.69 5.46
N ARG A 353 -5.10 -4.36 5.04
CA ARG A 353 -6.41 -4.29 5.72
C ARG A 353 -6.39 -5.28 6.87
N GLY A 354 -6.55 -4.79 8.09
CA GLY A 354 -6.50 -5.63 9.28
C GLY A 354 -5.09 -6.12 9.58
N GLY A 355 -4.54 -5.67 10.71
CA GLY A 355 -3.25 -6.10 11.26
C GLY A 355 -3.29 -6.36 12.75
N GLY A 356 -4.47 -6.25 13.38
CA GLY A 356 -4.64 -6.21 14.82
C GLY A 356 -6.06 -6.40 15.33
N ALA A 357 -7.06 -6.75 14.50
CA ALA A 357 -8.35 -7.21 15.02
C ALA A 357 -8.06 -8.28 16.09
N PRO A 358 -8.49 -8.08 17.34
CA PRO A 358 -8.21 -9.03 18.39
C PRO A 358 -8.70 -10.38 17.91
N ALA A 359 -7.82 -11.37 18.01
CA ALA A 359 -8.22 -12.70 17.64
C ALA A 359 -9.40 -13.06 18.53
N ARG A 360 -10.51 -13.40 17.88
CA ARG A 360 -11.79 -13.66 18.54
C ARG A 360 -12.43 -14.88 17.90
N PRO A 361 -13.35 -15.56 18.60
CA PRO A 361 -14.03 -16.70 18.02
C PRO A 361 -14.91 -16.33 16.82
N ILE A 362 -14.97 -17.23 15.85
CA ILE A 362 -15.99 -17.20 14.79
C ILE A 362 -17.03 -18.24 15.19
N GLY A 363 -18.25 -17.79 15.47
CA GLY A 363 -19.37 -18.62 15.89
C GLY A 363 -20.34 -18.93 14.77
N ASN A 364 -20.86 -20.15 14.76
CA ASN A 364 -22.08 -20.48 14.04
C ASN A 364 -23.28 -20.22 14.99
N PRO A 365 -24.16 -19.25 14.68
CA PRO A 365 -25.21 -18.84 15.61
C PRO A 365 -26.29 -19.90 15.83
N VAL A 366 -26.48 -20.81 14.88
CA VAL A 366 -27.54 -21.84 14.97
C VAL A 366 -27.12 -23.01 15.84
N SER A 367 -25.90 -23.52 15.66
CA SER A 367 -25.35 -24.57 16.53
C SER A 367 -24.94 -24.04 17.91
N GLY A 368 -24.74 -22.73 18.05
CA GLY A 368 -24.18 -22.11 19.25
C GLY A 368 -22.67 -22.38 19.43
N ARG A 369 -22.02 -23.01 18.46
CA ARG A 369 -20.62 -23.46 18.50
C ARG A 369 -19.68 -22.55 17.71
N CYS A 370 -18.38 -22.76 17.88
CA CYS A 370 -17.32 -21.97 17.27
C CYS A 370 -16.51 -22.80 16.27
N LEU A 371 -15.95 -22.11 15.28
CA LEU A 371 -14.93 -22.63 14.38
C LEU A 371 -13.67 -22.94 15.19
N ASP A 372 -13.33 -24.22 15.26
CA ASP A 372 -12.34 -24.78 16.16
C ASP A 372 -11.29 -25.56 15.37
N VAL A 373 -10.03 -25.45 15.79
CA VAL A 373 -8.95 -26.29 15.30
C VAL A 373 -8.94 -27.60 16.09
N SER A 374 -9.14 -28.73 15.42
CA SER A 374 -9.37 -30.01 16.08
C SER A 374 -8.24 -30.40 17.05
N GLY A 375 -8.60 -30.52 18.33
CA GLY A 375 -7.67 -30.84 19.42
C GLY A 375 -6.66 -29.74 19.75
N GLY A 376 -6.83 -28.52 19.24
CA GLY A 376 -5.90 -27.40 19.43
C GLY A 376 -4.50 -27.62 18.82
N ARG A 377 -4.42 -28.58 17.89
CA ARG A 377 -3.19 -28.98 17.19
C ARG A 377 -2.64 -27.86 16.31
N THR A 378 -1.33 -27.83 16.12
CA THR A 378 -0.65 -26.77 15.36
C THR A 378 -0.01 -27.29 14.07
N GLU A 379 -0.17 -28.57 13.74
CA GLU A 379 0.42 -29.17 12.54
C GLU A 379 -0.39 -28.86 11.27
N ASP A 380 0.30 -28.76 10.14
CA ASP A 380 -0.31 -28.70 8.82
C ASP A 380 -1.20 -29.94 8.58
N GLY A 381 -2.40 -29.74 8.05
CA GLY A 381 -3.33 -30.82 7.80
C GLY A 381 -4.41 -30.97 8.88
N THR A 382 -4.25 -30.31 10.03
CA THR A 382 -5.23 -30.37 11.13
C THR A 382 -6.58 -29.84 10.66
N LYS A 383 -7.62 -30.66 10.73
CA LYS A 383 -8.98 -30.27 10.29
C LYS A 383 -9.59 -29.23 11.23
N THR A 384 -10.43 -28.37 10.67
CA THR A 384 -11.30 -27.50 11.47
C THR A 384 -12.68 -28.14 11.67
N GLN A 385 -13.34 -27.78 12.76
CA GLN A 385 -14.58 -28.39 13.22
C GLN A 385 -15.47 -27.38 13.95
N LEU A 386 -16.73 -27.75 14.21
CA LEU A 386 -17.53 -27.11 15.25
C LEU A 386 -17.12 -27.66 16.62
N TRP A 387 -16.96 -26.76 17.58
CA TRP A 387 -16.83 -27.12 18.98
C TRP A 387 -17.50 -26.08 19.87
N ASP A 388 -17.92 -26.46 21.08
CA ASP A 388 -18.43 -25.52 22.07
C ASP A 388 -17.46 -24.34 22.21
N CYS A 389 -18.00 -23.13 22.35
CA CYS A 389 -17.18 -21.92 22.41
C CYS A 389 -16.49 -21.83 23.78
N LEU A 390 -15.22 -22.21 23.84
CA LEU A 390 -14.39 -22.24 25.04
C LEU A 390 -13.51 -21.00 25.19
N ASN A 391 -13.48 -20.12 24.19
CA ASN A 391 -12.62 -18.93 24.12
C ASN A 391 -11.12 -19.25 24.31
N ASN A 392 -10.70 -20.46 23.95
CA ASN A 392 -9.33 -20.92 24.06
C ASN A 392 -8.54 -20.62 22.76
N PRO A 393 -7.20 -20.78 22.74
CA PRO A 393 -6.38 -20.46 21.57
C PRO A 393 -6.74 -21.22 20.28
N ALA A 394 -7.36 -22.41 20.36
CA ALA A 394 -7.77 -23.21 19.19
C ALA A 394 -8.95 -22.58 18.43
N GLN A 395 -9.67 -21.66 19.06
CA GLN A 395 -10.88 -21.03 18.51
C GLN A 395 -10.66 -19.57 18.14
N GLN A 396 -9.46 -19.03 18.40
CA GLN A 396 -9.14 -17.66 18.07
C GLN A 396 -8.77 -17.56 16.59
N TRP A 397 -9.42 -16.64 15.89
CA TRP A 397 -9.13 -16.34 14.50
C TRP A 397 -8.90 -14.85 14.35
N ARG A 398 -7.85 -14.50 13.61
CA ARG A 398 -7.52 -13.12 13.25
C ARG A 398 -7.63 -13.00 11.74
N GLN A 399 -8.42 -12.04 11.30
CA GLN A 399 -8.47 -11.69 9.90
C GLN A 399 -7.29 -10.79 9.53
N VAL A 400 -6.48 -11.22 8.57
CA VAL A 400 -5.35 -10.47 7.98
C VAL A 400 -5.62 -10.40 6.49
N GLY A 401 -6.05 -9.24 5.99
CA GLY A 401 -6.61 -9.11 4.65
C GLY A 401 -7.82 -10.02 4.43
N SER A 402 -7.77 -10.88 3.42
CA SER A 402 -8.77 -11.92 3.17
C SER A 402 -8.41 -13.26 3.82
N THR A 403 -7.39 -13.34 4.65
CA THR A 403 -6.96 -14.60 5.26
C THR A 403 -7.37 -14.68 6.73
N LEU A 404 -7.81 -15.85 7.16
CA LEU A 404 -8.09 -16.13 8.57
C LEU A 404 -6.94 -16.90 9.17
N VAL A 405 -6.22 -16.27 10.10
CA VAL A 405 -5.06 -16.82 10.78
C VAL A 405 -5.46 -17.26 12.18
N ASN A 406 -5.15 -18.50 12.55
CA ASN A 406 -5.23 -18.94 13.94
C ASN A 406 -3.93 -18.54 14.67
N PRO A 407 -3.95 -17.63 15.66
CA PRO A 407 -2.73 -17.14 16.31
C PRO A 407 -1.97 -18.19 17.10
N ASN A 408 -2.65 -19.23 17.60
CA ASN A 408 -2.02 -20.32 18.36
C ASN A 408 -1.02 -21.11 17.52
N SER A 409 -1.37 -21.37 16.26
CA SER A 409 -0.52 -22.10 15.31
C SER A 409 0.29 -21.19 14.38
N GLY A 410 -0.13 -19.94 14.20
CA GLY A 410 0.36 -19.05 13.15
C GLY A 410 -0.04 -19.47 11.74
N LYS A 411 -1.02 -20.39 11.61
CA LYS A 411 -1.45 -21.01 10.35
C LYS A 411 -2.80 -20.47 9.89
N CYS A 412 -3.08 -20.68 8.61
CA CYS A 412 -4.22 -20.13 7.92
C CYS A 412 -5.33 -21.16 7.73
N LEU A 413 -6.58 -20.69 7.73
CA LEU A 413 -7.74 -21.48 7.29
C LEU A 413 -7.60 -21.76 5.79
N ASP A 414 -7.53 -23.04 5.43
CA ASP A 414 -7.09 -23.53 4.12
C ASP A 414 -8.08 -24.54 3.55
N VAL A 415 -8.43 -24.40 2.27
CA VAL A 415 -9.10 -25.45 1.52
C VAL A 415 -8.06 -26.45 1.02
N ALA A 416 -8.16 -27.70 1.48
CA ALA A 416 -7.15 -28.72 1.23
C ALA A 416 -6.89 -28.92 -0.28
N GLY A 417 -5.62 -28.78 -0.67
CA GLY A 417 -5.19 -28.95 -2.06
C GLY A 417 -5.74 -27.91 -3.03
N ALA A 418 -6.23 -26.76 -2.54
CA ALA A 418 -6.92 -25.75 -3.34
C ALA A 418 -8.12 -26.31 -4.13
N SER A 419 -8.74 -27.37 -3.62
CA SER A 419 -9.86 -28.04 -4.27
C SER A 419 -11.08 -27.12 -4.36
N THR A 420 -11.75 -27.15 -5.51
CA THR A 420 -13.04 -26.47 -5.71
C THR A 420 -14.22 -27.44 -5.66
N ALA A 421 -14.01 -28.71 -5.26
CA ALA A 421 -15.06 -29.72 -5.17
C ALA A 421 -16.00 -29.48 -3.97
N ASP A 422 -17.25 -29.95 -4.09
CA ASP A 422 -18.17 -30.03 -2.95
C ASP A 422 -17.60 -30.98 -1.89
N GLY A 423 -17.61 -30.58 -0.63
CA GLY A 423 -17.08 -31.38 0.48
C GLY A 423 -15.57 -31.30 0.65
N ALA A 424 -14.88 -30.41 -0.06
CA ALA A 424 -13.45 -30.21 0.15
C ALA A 424 -13.17 -29.83 1.62
N VAL A 425 -12.18 -30.51 2.21
CA VAL A 425 -11.84 -30.34 3.64
C VAL A 425 -11.26 -28.95 3.88
N VAL A 426 -11.77 -28.28 4.92
CA VAL A 426 -11.15 -27.08 5.46
C VAL A 426 -10.27 -27.44 6.67
N ARG A 427 -9.06 -26.88 6.70
CA ARG A 427 -8.00 -27.27 7.63
C ARG A 427 -7.09 -26.09 7.99
N LEU A 428 -6.20 -26.30 8.95
CA LEU A 428 -5.01 -25.48 9.10
C LEU A 428 -3.94 -25.88 8.09
N TRP A 429 -3.31 -24.86 7.53
CA TRP A 429 -2.10 -25.01 6.73
C TRP A 429 -1.21 -23.79 6.87
N THR A 430 0.10 -23.99 6.67
CA THR A 430 1.07 -22.92 6.52
C THR A 430 0.54 -21.83 5.58
N CYS A 431 0.66 -20.57 5.97
CA CYS A 431 0.12 -19.46 5.19
C CYS A 431 0.93 -19.27 3.89
N LEU A 432 0.28 -19.51 2.75
CA LEU A 432 0.87 -19.49 1.40
C LEU A 432 0.43 -18.26 0.59
N ASN A 433 -0.46 -17.43 1.12
CA ASN A 433 -1.02 -16.24 0.45
C ASN A 433 -1.61 -16.56 -0.94
N ASN A 434 -2.24 -17.73 -1.07
CA ASN A 434 -2.88 -18.18 -2.31
C ASN A 434 -4.41 -18.16 -2.17
N SER A 435 -5.10 -18.42 -3.28
CA SER A 435 -6.56 -18.34 -3.36
C SER A 435 -7.31 -19.36 -2.49
N ALA A 436 -6.67 -20.47 -2.07
CA ALA A 436 -7.27 -21.47 -1.19
C ALA A 436 -7.38 -21.01 0.28
N GLN A 437 -6.67 -19.94 0.64
CA GLN A 437 -6.59 -19.39 2.01
C GLN A 437 -7.26 -18.02 2.12
N GLN A 438 -8.04 -17.65 1.10
CA GLN A 438 -8.82 -16.43 1.07
C GLN A 438 -10.26 -16.74 1.46
N TRP A 439 -10.81 -15.91 2.35
CA TRP A 439 -12.12 -16.03 2.97
C TRP A 439 -12.70 -14.62 3.15
N ILE A 440 -13.92 -14.43 2.66
CA ILE A 440 -14.65 -13.16 2.75
C ILE A 440 -15.91 -13.41 3.57
N MET A 441 -16.00 -12.77 4.73
CA MET A 441 -17.24 -12.72 5.49
C MET A 441 -18.22 -11.78 4.79
N GLN A 442 -19.35 -12.31 4.35
CA GLN A 442 -20.42 -11.55 3.70
C GLN A 442 -21.44 -11.02 4.72
N ALA A 443 -22.20 -9.98 4.35
CA ALA A 443 -23.20 -9.36 5.21
C ALA A 443 -24.34 -10.32 5.62
N ASN A 444 -24.59 -11.37 4.84
CA ASN A 444 -25.54 -12.43 5.15
C ASN A 444 -24.98 -13.50 6.13
N GLY A 445 -23.74 -13.32 6.59
CA GLY A 445 -23.04 -14.25 7.48
C GLY A 445 -22.32 -15.40 6.78
N ASN A 446 -22.37 -15.50 5.45
CA ASN A 446 -21.59 -16.51 4.74
C ASN A 446 -20.09 -16.19 4.79
N LEU A 447 -19.26 -17.19 5.08
CA LEU A 447 -17.81 -17.07 4.96
C LEU A 447 -17.36 -17.74 3.66
N VAL A 448 -17.12 -16.95 2.62
CA VAL A 448 -16.95 -17.41 1.24
C VAL A 448 -15.48 -17.51 0.86
N ASN A 449 -15.08 -18.63 0.26
CA ASN A 449 -13.80 -18.72 -0.44
C ASN A 449 -13.95 -18.17 -1.88
N PRO A 450 -13.31 -17.05 -2.24
CA PRO A 450 -13.53 -16.39 -3.54
C PRO A 450 -13.10 -17.22 -4.74
N ALA A 451 -12.10 -18.10 -4.56
CA ALA A 451 -11.55 -18.92 -5.65
C ALA A 451 -12.57 -19.95 -6.17
N SER A 452 -13.37 -20.50 -5.25
CA SER A 452 -14.39 -21.50 -5.55
C SER A 452 -15.80 -20.90 -5.65
N GLY A 453 -16.03 -19.70 -5.10
CA GLY A 453 -17.36 -19.12 -4.94
C GLY A 453 -18.24 -19.84 -3.92
N LYS A 454 -17.64 -20.69 -3.07
CA LYS A 454 -18.33 -21.57 -2.12
C LYS A 454 -18.13 -21.12 -0.68
N CYS A 455 -19.00 -21.61 0.19
CA CYS A 455 -19.11 -21.22 1.59
C CYS A 455 -18.40 -22.21 2.51
N LEU A 456 -17.86 -21.72 3.63
CA LEU A 456 -17.54 -22.55 4.78
C LEU A 456 -18.85 -23.14 5.33
N ASP A 457 -18.87 -24.45 5.48
CA ASP A 457 -20.07 -25.21 5.80
C ASP A 457 -19.79 -26.19 6.95
N ALA A 458 -20.66 -26.24 7.94
CA ALA A 458 -20.69 -27.32 8.92
C ALA A 458 -21.36 -28.56 8.32
N ASP A 459 -20.54 -29.58 8.04
CA ASP A 459 -20.88 -30.73 7.20
C ASP A 459 -22.20 -31.40 7.59
N ALA A 460 -22.97 -31.78 6.58
CA ALA A 460 -24.25 -32.47 6.70
C ALA A 460 -25.24 -31.82 7.68
N TRP A 461 -25.25 -30.48 7.77
CA TRP A 461 -26.06 -29.72 8.72
C TRP A 461 -25.76 -30.07 10.20
N GLY A 462 -24.58 -30.61 10.45
CA GLY A 462 -24.18 -31.03 11.78
C GLY A 462 -24.11 -29.85 12.74
N THR A 463 -24.59 -30.07 13.96
CA THR A 463 -24.54 -29.07 15.02
C THR A 463 -23.70 -29.51 16.21
N ALA A 464 -23.25 -30.77 16.26
CA ALA A 464 -22.53 -31.33 17.41
C ALA A 464 -21.03 -30.97 17.41
N ASN A 465 -20.39 -31.09 18.57
CA ASN A 465 -18.93 -31.06 18.68
C ASN A 465 -18.29 -32.10 17.76
N GLY A 466 -17.27 -31.69 17.02
CA GLY A 466 -16.56 -32.55 16.07
C GLY A 466 -17.17 -32.59 14.67
N THR A 467 -18.27 -31.88 14.41
CA THR A 467 -18.77 -31.68 13.04
C THR A 467 -17.68 -31.03 12.21
N ALA A 468 -17.23 -31.67 11.13
CA ALA A 468 -16.18 -31.13 10.29
C ALA A 468 -16.68 -29.88 9.54
N THR A 469 -15.77 -28.95 9.29
CA THR A 469 -16.05 -27.85 8.36
C THR A 469 -15.49 -28.15 6.98
N ILE A 470 -16.28 -27.89 5.95
CA ILE A 470 -15.99 -28.18 4.56
C ILE A 470 -16.31 -26.98 3.67
N LEU A 471 -15.96 -27.10 2.40
CA LEU A 471 -16.39 -26.18 1.35
C LEU A 471 -17.65 -26.72 0.67
N TRP A 472 -18.71 -25.91 0.58
CA TRP A 472 -19.97 -26.31 -0.05
C TRP A 472 -20.63 -25.16 -0.82
N PRO A 473 -21.43 -25.42 -1.88
CA PRO A 473 -22.21 -24.39 -2.55
C PRO A 473 -23.00 -23.54 -1.56
N CYS A 474 -22.85 -22.22 -1.68
CA CYS A 474 -23.57 -21.27 -0.85
C CYS A 474 -25.07 -21.41 -1.10
N GLY A 475 -25.86 -21.49 -0.03
CA GLY A 475 -27.31 -21.55 -0.11
C GLY A 475 -27.95 -20.30 -0.74
N PRO A 476 -29.23 -20.37 -1.16
CA PRO A 476 -29.98 -19.23 -1.71
C PRO A 476 -30.31 -18.14 -0.67
N GLY A 477 -29.84 -18.29 0.57
CA GLY A 477 -30.02 -17.41 1.71
C GLY A 477 -29.16 -17.90 2.90
N PRO A 478 -29.24 -17.25 4.07
CA PRO A 478 -28.48 -17.69 5.25
C PRO A 478 -28.93 -19.10 5.68
N GLN A 479 -28.08 -20.09 5.43
CA GLN A 479 -28.31 -21.47 5.87
C GLN A 479 -27.69 -21.69 7.25
N ALA A 480 -28.41 -22.41 8.11
CA ALA A 480 -28.01 -22.63 9.49
C ALA A 480 -26.55 -23.12 9.66
N ASN A 481 -26.09 -23.98 8.77
CA ASN A 481 -24.75 -24.57 8.75
C ASN A 481 -23.70 -23.74 8.00
N GLN A 482 -24.10 -22.67 7.29
CA GLN A 482 -23.20 -21.81 6.49
C GLN A 482 -23.09 -20.37 7.01
N VAL A 483 -23.83 -20.04 8.08
CA VAL A 483 -23.74 -18.73 8.73
C VAL A 483 -22.65 -18.76 9.80
N TRP A 484 -21.78 -17.76 9.74
CA TRP A 484 -20.65 -17.55 10.62
C TRP A 484 -20.59 -16.07 11.01
N LEU A 485 -20.39 -15.80 12.29
CA LEU A 485 -20.32 -14.45 12.82
C LEU A 485 -19.15 -14.35 13.77
N TRP A 486 -18.46 -13.21 13.76
CA TRP A 486 -17.52 -12.89 14.82
C TRP A 486 -18.26 -12.83 16.16
N ARG A 487 -17.66 -13.37 17.22
CA ARG A 487 -18.18 -13.33 18.59
C ARG A 487 -17.47 -12.30 19.45
#